data_AF-A0A9W7AC46-F1
#
_entry.id   AF-A0A9W7AC46-F1
#
_cell.length_a   1.000
_cell.length_b   1.000
_cell.length_c   1.000
_cell.angle_alpha   90.00
_cell.angle_beta   90.00
_cell.angle_gamma   90.00
#
_symmetry.space_group_name_H-M   'P 1'
#
loop_
_entity.id
_entity.type
_entity.pdbx_description
1 polymer ?
#
loop_
_entity_poly.entity_id
_entity_poly.type
_entity_poly.pdbx_seq_one_letter_code
_entity_poly.pdbx_strand_id
1 'polypeptide(L)'
;MDATNGGIDLDVLEMMLDESIIPPPSAIYIIPTNNNPTGMTYSSSRREKLVRLASAHNIIIIADEVYHLLDWREDAKPGRMVTTAGADPSLTISLNSFTKIFSPGLRLGWIECKHQPLLLNIENLGYIRSQGGIAPLNSELMRIILTRGLLQPHLASVKSALKLRLDLILEKVASCPNITVPYPPTGGYFLWLKLLNVASEAAVVSALEKSQGVVVLPGSSCCQPSAPPLDGVFIRLNGTDSSDNSDSHESESSIFFAKGQKIREHPPNKHLTKLITTNIDAYYQAIGRHEKRDIIERIYDDLSSQGYTFHAPMIANKPPYQVVSRKVALTKIAQSIRDRKSLIPKIRRRQSRQKFKLSQAIKAR
;
A
#
# COMPACT_ATOMS: atom_id res chain seq x y z
N MET A 1 15.00 -18.65 -9.54
CA MET A 1 14.45 -17.37 -10.04
C MET A 1 14.74 -17.34 -11.52
N ASP A 2 13.81 -16.89 -12.35
CA ASP A 2 14.08 -16.66 -13.77
C ASP A 2 15.22 -15.63 -13.89
N ALA A 3 16.36 -16.05 -14.45
CA ALA A 3 17.55 -15.22 -14.54
C ALA A 3 17.43 -14.07 -15.55
N THR A 4 16.50 -14.19 -16.51
CA THR A 4 16.31 -13.23 -17.60
C THR A 4 15.23 -12.22 -17.26
N ASN A 5 14.11 -12.67 -16.70
CA ASN A 5 12.94 -11.83 -16.47
C ASN A 5 12.63 -11.59 -14.99
N GLY A 6 13.27 -12.32 -14.08
CA GLY A 6 12.99 -12.26 -12.65
C GLY A 6 11.69 -12.96 -12.26
N GLY A 7 11.49 -13.11 -10.95
CA GLY A 7 10.34 -13.84 -10.39
C GLY A 7 10.47 -15.35 -10.55
N ILE A 8 9.32 -16.04 -10.53
CA ILE A 8 9.25 -17.49 -10.69
C ILE A 8 9.67 -17.85 -12.11
N ASP A 9 10.55 -18.84 -12.22
CA ASP A 9 10.85 -19.49 -13.50
C ASP A 9 9.68 -20.43 -13.82
N LEU A 10 8.85 -20.03 -14.79
CA LEU A 10 7.62 -20.75 -15.10
C LEU A 10 7.87 -22.03 -15.89
N ASP A 11 8.98 -22.12 -16.62
CA ASP A 11 9.36 -23.33 -17.36
C ASP A 11 9.87 -24.39 -16.38
N VAL A 12 10.69 -23.97 -15.41
CA VAL A 12 11.11 -24.85 -14.32
C VAL A 12 9.94 -25.28 -13.44
N LEU A 13 9.02 -24.35 -13.10
CA LEU A 13 7.84 -24.69 -12.32
C LEU A 13 6.94 -25.70 -13.04
N GLU A 14 6.67 -25.48 -14.33
CA GLU A 14 5.89 -26.40 -15.18
C GLU A 14 6.52 -27.79 -15.19
N MET A 15 7.81 -27.88 -15.52
CA MET A 15 8.54 -29.16 -15.50
C MET A 15 8.48 -29.85 -14.13
N MET A 16 8.67 -29.12 -13.03
CA MET A 16 8.61 -29.70 -11.69
C MET A 16 7.22 -30.24 -11.30
N LEU A 17 6.15 -29.64 -11.82
CA LEU A 17 4.78 -30.06 -11.58
C LEU A 17 4.39 -31.23 -12.49
N ASP A 18 4.71 -31.15 -13.78
CA ASP A 18 4.38 -32.17 -14.78
C ASP A 18 5.12 -33.49 -14.51
N GLU A 19 6.41 -33.40 -14.18
CA GLU A 19 7.23 -34.57 -13.81
C GLU A 19 7.00 -35.03 -12.36
N SER A 20 6.06 -34.40 -11.64
CA SER A 20 5.73 -34.72 -10.25
C SER A 20 6.94 -34.70 -9.29
N ILE A 21 7.96 -33.90 -9.60
CA ILE A 21 9.14 -33.71 -8.74
C ILE A 21 8.74 -33.07 -7.41
N ILE A 22 7.73 -32.20 -7.45
CA ILE A 22 7.07 -31.64 -6.27
C ILE A 22 5.57 -31.89 -6.34
N PRO A 23 4.89 -32.05 -5.19
CA PRO A 23 3.44 -31.99 -5.16
C PRO A 23 2.96 -30.57 -5.53
N PRO A 24 1.81 -30.42 -6.21
CA PRO A 24 1.22 -29.11 -6.46
C PRO A 24 1.01 -28.33 -5.16
N PRO A 25 1.54 -27.11 -5.04
CA PRO A 25 1.30 -26.28 -3.86
C PRO A 25 -0.17 -25.86 -3.81
N SER A 26 -0.74 -25.72 -2.61
CA SER A 26 -2.12 -25.23 -2.48
C SER A 26 -2.28 -23.79 -2.98
N ALA A 27 -1.22 -22.99 -2.90
CA ALA A 27 -1.21 -21.62 -3.40
C ALA A 27 0.19 -21.13 -3.78
N ILE A 28 0.22 -20.16 -4.69
CA ILE A 28 1.41 -19.38 -5.07
C ILE A 28 1.15 -17.91 -4.76
N TYR A 29 2.03 -17.29 -3.98
CA TYR A 29 2.03 -15.84 -3.74
C TYR A 29 3.00 -15.14 -4.68
N ILE A 30 2.54 -14.09 -5.36
CA ILE A 30 3.37 -13.27 -6.24
C ILE A 30 3.06 -11.79 -6.12
N ILE A 31 4.03 -10.95 -6.45
CA ILE A 31 3.84 -9.52 -6.73
C ILE A 31 4.10 -9.34 -8.23
N PRO A 32 3.07 -9.38 -9.11
CA PRO A 32 3.25 -9.47 -10.57
C PRO A 32 3.63 -8.16 -11.24
N THR A 33 3.44 -7.02 -10.56
CA THR A 33 3.70 -5.68 -11.11
C THR A 33 4.59 -4.91 -10.15
N ASN A 34 5.71 -4.38 -10.65
CA ASN A 34 6.69 -3.60 -9.89
C ASN A 34 7.07 -4.30 -8.57
N ASN A 35 7.55 -5.54 -8.71
CA ASN A 35 7.79 -6.50 -7.64
C ASN A 35 8.64 -5.92 -6.49
N ASN A 36 8.32 -6.26 -5.25
CA ASN A 36 9.20 -6.03 -4.11
C ASN A 36 9.99 -7.32 -3.82
N PRO A 37 11.34 -7.32 -3.91
CA PRO A 37 12.24 -6.17 -4.04
C PRO A 37 12.64 -5.81 -5.48
N THR A 38 12.42 -6.70 -6.45
CA THR A 38 13.20 -6.66 -7.71
C THR A 38 12.82 -5.54 -8.68
N GLY A 39 11.68 -4.88 -8.51
CA GLY A 39 11.13 -3.90 -9.44
C GLY A 39 10.53 -4.50 -10.72
N MET A 40 10.67 -5.82 -10.94
CA MET A 40 10.25 -6.47 -12.17
C MET A 40 8.72 -6.50 -12.33
N THR A 41 8.26 -6.61 -13.59
CA THR A 41 6.85 -6.77 -13.92
C THR A 41 6.66 -7.94 -14.88
N TYR A 42 5.74 -8.85 -14.56
CA TYR A 42 5.35 -9.96 -15.44
C TYR A 42 4.69 -9.42 -16.70
N SER A 43 5.16 -9.86 -17.86
CA SER A 43 4.50 -9.65 -19.15
C SER A 43 3.12 -10.32 -19.19
N SER A 44 2.25 -9.89 -20.10
CA SER A 44 0.94 -10.51 -20.30
C SER A 44 1.05 -12.01 -20.57
N SER A 45 2.03 -12.44 -21.40
CA SER A 45 2.27 -13.86 -21.69
C SER A 45 2.69 -14.67 -20.46
N ARG A 46 3.52 -14.10 -19.56
CA ARG A 46 3.91 -14.76 -18.30
C ARG A 46 2.73 -14.88 -17.35
N ARG A 47 1.85 -13.87 -17.29
CA ARG A 47 0.62 -13.93 -16.49
C ARG A 47 -0.31 -15.02 -17.02
N GLU A 48 -0.51 -15.08 -18.34
CA GLU A 48 -1.31 -16.10 -19.00
C GLU A 48 -0.76 -17.51 -18.74
N LYS A 49 0.55 -17.72 -18.92
CA LYS A 49 1.21 -19.00 -18.63
C LYS A 49 1.00 -19.43 -17.18
N LEU A 50 1.24 -18.54 -16.22
CA LEU A 50 1.05 -18.87 -14.81
C LEU A 50 -0.41 -19.20 -14.46
N VAL A 51 -1.38 -18.47 -15.03
CA VAL A 51 -2.81 -18.77 -14.82
C VAL A 51 -3.17 -20.14 -15.41
N ARG A 52 -2.64 -20.50 -16.59
CA ARG A 52 -2.84 -21.83 -17.18
C ARG A 52 -2.27 -22.94 -16.30
N LEU A 53 -1.02 -22.79 -15.85
CA LEU A 53 -0.37 -23.75 -14.94
C LEU A 53 -1.18 -23.91 -13.65
N ALA A 54 -1.60 -22.79 -13.06
CA ALA A 54 -2.38 -22.82 -11.85
C ALA A 54 -3.72 -23.54 -12.03
N SER A 55 -4.39 -23.33 -13.16
CA SER A 55 -5.63 -24.04 -13.50
C SER A 55 -5.40 -25.54 -13.70
N ALA A 56 -4.35 -25.92 -14.44
CA ALA A 56 -4.02 -27.32 -14.74
C ALA A 56 -3.71 -28.15 -13.47
N HIS A 57 -3.06 -27.54 -12.49
CA HIS A 57 -2.63 -28.21 -11.25
C HIS A 57 -3.49 -27.83 -10.02
N ASN A 58 -4.62 -27.15 -10.20
CA ASN A 58 -5.52 -26.71 -9.13
C ASN A 58 -4.82 -25.89 -8.01
N ILE A 59 -3.99 -24.93 -8.42
CA ILE A 59 -3.21 -24.05 -7.54
C ILE A 59 -3.90 -22.68 -7.44
N ILE A 60 -4.04 -22.14 -6.22
CA ILE A 60 -4.56 -20.78 -6.04
C ILE A 60 -3.44 -19.76 -6.28
N ILE A 61 -3.68 -18.75 -7.12
CA ILE A 61 -2.78 -17.61 -7.26
C ILE A 61 -3.23 -16.50 -6.31
N ILE A 62 -2.35 -16.08 -5.40
CA ILE A 62 -2.51 -14.90 -4.55
C ILE A 62 -1.60 -13.81 -5.11
N ALA A 63 -2.17 -12.90 -5.90
CA ALA A 63 -1.46 -11.81 -6.53
C ALA A 63 -1.56 -10.52 -5.70
N ASP A 64 -0.44 -10.08 -5.13
CA ASP A 64 -0.34 -8.79 -4.44
C ASP A 64 -0.07 -7.67 -5.47
N GLU A 65 -1.13 -6.94 -5.81
CA GLU A 65 -1.17 -5.97 -6.91
C GLU A 65 -1.22 -4.51 -6.42
N VAL A 66 -0.79 -4.25 -5.19
CA VAL A 66 -0.79 -2.90 -4.59
C VAL A 66 0.01 -1.85 -5.38
N TYR A 67 0.91 -2.27 -6.27
CA TYR A 67 1.71 -1.38 -7.13
C TYR A 67 1.21 -1.28 -8.57
N HIS A 68 0.14 -2.01 -8.93
CA HIS A 68 -0.32 -2.12 -10.31
C HIS A 68 -0.67 -0.76 -10.95
N LEU A 69 -1.27 0.15 -10.20
CA LEU A 69 -1.64 1.47 -10.71
C LEU A 69 -0.44 2.43 -10.88
N LEU A 70 0.77 2.05 -10.46
CA LEU A 70 1.98 2.87 -10.53
C LEU A 70 2.87 2.56 -11.75
N ASP A 71 2.37 1.75 -12.69
CA ASP A 71 3.02 1.52 -13.98
C ASP A 71 2.99 2.80 -14.83
N TRP A 72 4.12 3.14 -15.48
CA TRP A 72 4.25 4.30 -16.35
C TRP A 72 3.87 4.00 -17.80
N ARG A 73 3.75 2.72 -18.19
CA ARG A 73 3.34 2.34 -19.55
C ARG A 73 1.86 2.62 -19.75
N GLU A 74 1.50 3.19 -20.90
CA GLU A 74 0.12 3.45 -21.28
C GLU A 74 -0.44 2.31 -22.16
N ASP A 75 0.17 2.01 -23.31
CA ASP A 75 -0.40 1.08 -24.29
C ASP A 75 -0.05 -0.41 -24.08
N ALA A 76 1.06 -0.69 -23.39
CA ALA A 76 1.59 -2.05 -23.23
C ALA A 76 1.52 -2.57 -21.78
N LYS A 77 0.69 -1.95 -20.94
CA LYS A 77 0.57 -2.30 -19.53
C LYS A 77 -0.16 -3.64 -19.35
N PRO A 78 0.47 -4.66 -18.74
CA PRO A 78 -0.23 -5.90 -18.43
C PRO A 78 -1.38 -5.65 -17.44
N GLY A 79 -2.57 -6.18 -17.74
CA GLY A 79 -3.73 -6.11 -16.85
C GLY A 79 -3.53 -6.92 -15.57
N ARG A 80 -4.37 -6.69 -14.54
CA ARG A 80 -4.34 -7.43 -13.26
C ARG A 80 -4.42 -8.95 -13.47
N MET A 81 -3.85 -9.73 -12.56
CA MET A 81 -3.85 -11.21 -12.69
C MET A 81 -5.27 -11.78 -12.84
N VAL A 82 -6.25 -11.26 -12.08
CA VAL A 82 -7.66 -11.67 -12.18
C VAL A 82 -8.31 -11.32 -13.53
N THR A 83 -7.73 -10.39 -14.30
CA THR A 83 -8.20 -9.96 -15.62
C THR A 83 -7.41 -10.56 -16.78
N THR A 84 -6.51 -11.51 -16.51
CA THR A 84 -5.70 -12.18 -17.54
C THR A 84 -6.60 -12.82 -18.59
N ALA A 85 -6.42 -12.42 -19.85
CA ALA A 85 -7.09 -13.01 -21.01
C ALA A 85 -6.35 -14.29 -21.46
N GLY A 86 -7.02 -15.16 -22.22
CA GLY A 86 -6.40 -16.38 -22.78
C GLY A 86 -6.23 -17.55 -21.79
N ALA A 87 -6.68 -17.39 -20.54
CA ALA A 87 -6.71 -18.42 -19.52
C ALA A 87 -7.92 -18.22 -18.59
N ASP A 88 -8.28 -19.22 -17.78
CA ASP A 88 -9.31 -19.07 -16.75
C ASP A 88 -8.69 -18.61 -15.41
N PRO A 89 -8.89 -17.35 -14.98
CA PRO A 89 -8.34 -16.84 -13.73
C PRO A 89 -9.29 -17.12 -12.54
N SER A 90 -10.15 -18.14 -12.61
CA SER A 90 -11.05 -18.52 -11.51
C SER A 90 -10.29 -18.79 -10.21
N LEU A 91 -9.11 -19.42 -10.27
CA LEU A 91 -8.25 -19.68 -9.11
C LEU A 91 -7.34 -18.50 -8.72
N THR A 92 -7.60 -17.30 -9.23
CA THR A 92 -6.79 -16.11 -8.97
C THR A 92 -7.48 -15.12 -8.03
N ILE A 93 -6.73 -14.65 -7.04
CA ILE A 93 -7.10 -13.61 -6.09
C ILE A 93 -6.14 -12.43 -6.25
N SER A 94 -6.66 -11.27 -6.63
CA SER A 94 -5.89 -10.03 -6.66
C SER A 94 -6.10 -9.22 -5.37
N LEU A 95 -5.02 -8.95 -4.65
CA LEU A 95 -5.00 -8.13 -3.44
C LEU A 95 -4.56 -6.71 -3.79
N ASN A 96 -5.36 -5.71 -3.42
CA ASN A 96 -5.08 -4.31 -3.73
C ASN A 96 -5.20 -3.41 -2.50
N SER A 97 -4.59 -2.23 -2.56
CA SER A 97 -4.60 -1.28 -1.45
C SER A 97 -4.43 0.17 -1.88
N PHE A 98 -5.07 1.08 -1.13
CA PHE A 98 -4.84 2.52 -1.25
C PHE A 98 -3.53 3.00 -0.59
N THR A 99 -2.80 2.10 0.08
CA THR A 99 -1.55 2.41 0.80
C THR A 99 -0.49 3.07 -0.08
N LYS A 100 -0.41 2.63 -1.34
CA LYS A 100 0.65 2.98 -2.30
C LYS A 100 0.21 3.96 -3.38
N ILE A 101 -1.08 4.23 -3.45
CA ILE A 101 -1.69 5.09 -4.48
C ILE A 101 -2.42 6.30 -3.87
N PHE A 102 -2.49 6.37 -2.54
CA PHE A 102 -3.10 7.49 -1.82
C PHE A 102 -2.44 7.73 -0.46
N SER A 103 -2.62 6.83 0.51
CA SER A 103 -2.03 7.01 1.84
C SER A 103 -1.94 5.71 2.66
N PRO A 104 -0.78 5.40 3.28
CA PRO A 104 -0.63 4.23 4.16
C PRO A 104 -1.48 4.32 5.42
N GLY A 105 -1.81 5.54 5.88
CA GLY A 105 -2.64 5.77 7.07
C GLY A 105 -4.10 5.37 6.89
N LEU A 106 -4.56 5.18 5.65
CA LEU A 106 -5.96 4.86 5.34
C LEU A 106 -6.34 3.44 5.75
N ARG A 107 -5.37 2.50 5.80
CA ARG A 107 -5.60 1.09 6.17
C ARG A 107 -6.78 0.47 5.41
N LEU A 108 -6.92 0.82 4.14
CA LEU A 108 -8.01 0.42 3.26
C LEU A 108 -7.45 -0.23 1.99
N GLY A 109 -8.14 -1.27 1.52
CA GLY A 109 -7.83 -2.00 0.31
C GLY A 109 -9.03 -2.84 -0.12
N TRP A 110 -8.85 -3.63 -1.16
CA TRP A 110 -9.90 -4.48 -1.71
C TRP A 110 -9.32 -5.77 -2.28
N ILE A 111 -10.18 -6.76 -2.43
CA ILE A 111 -9.87 -8.07 -3.02
C ILE A 111 -10.72 -8.21 -4.28
N GLU A 112 -10.11 -8.68 -5.36
CA GLU A 112 -10.82 -9.06 -6.58
C GLU A 112 -10.61 -10.55 -6.84
N CYS A 113 -11.67 -11.27 -7.15
CA CYS A 113 -11.64 -12.69 -7.51
C CYS A 113 -12.84 -13.00 -8.39
N LYS A 114 -12.65 -13.81 -9.44
CA LYS A 114 -13.77 -14.28 -10.28
C LYS A 114 -14.55 -15.43 -9.63
N HIS A 115 -13.93 -16.21 -8.75
CA HIS A 115 -14.59 -17.34 -8.11
C HIS A 115 -15.47 -16.89 -6.94
N GLN A 116 -16.75 -16.69 -7.25
CA GLN A 116 -17.73 -16.16 -6.31
C GLN A 116 -17.87 -16.95 -4.99
N PRO A 117 -17.83 -18.30 -4.96
CA PRO A 117 -17.84 -19.05 -3.70
C PRO A 117 -16.68 -18.69 -2.76
N LEU A 118 -15.48 -18.47 -3.30
CA LEU A 118 -14.32 -18.06 -2.51
C LEU A 118 -14.49 -16.64 -1.96
N LEU A 119 -15.01 -15.71 -2.76
CA LEU A 119 -15.30 -14.35 -2.29
C LEU A 119 -16.33 -14.34 -1.17
N LEU A 120 -17.40 -15.14 -1.29
CA LEU A 120 -18.42 -15.31 -0.24
C LEU A 120 -17.81 -15.91 1.03
N ASN A 121 -16.93 -16.90 0.91
CA ASN A 121 -16.22 -17.45 2.07
C ASN A 121 -15.39 -16.38 2.79
N ILE A 122 -14.67 -15.54 2.05
CA ILE A 122 -13.91 -14.42 2.62
C ILE A 122 -14.84 -13.41 3.32
N GLU A 123 -15.94 -13.04 2.67
CA GLU A 123 -16.94 -12.10 3.22
C GLU A 123 -17.58 -12.63 4.51
N ASN A 124 -17.77 -13.95 4.61
CA ASN A 124 -18.36 -14.62 5.77
C ASN A 124 -17.39 -14.78 6.95
N LEU A 125 -16.10 -14.46 6.80
CA LEU A 125 -15.15 -14.58 7.90
C LEU A 125 -15.55 -13.70 9.08
N GLY A 126 -15.51 -14.28 10.29
CA GLY A 126 -15.99 -13.62 11.50
C GLY A 126 -15.31 -12.28 11.78
N TYR A 127 -14.05 -12.08 11.38
CA TYR A 127 -13.37 -10.80 11.56
C TYR A 127 -13.87 -9.69 10.61
N ILE A 128 -14.47 -10.05 9.47
CA ILE A 128 -15.12 -9.11 8.53
C ILE A 128 -16.49 -8.75 9.08
N ARG A 129 -17.31 -9.76 9.44
CA ARG A 129 -18.69 -9.58 9.87
C ARG A 129 -18.83 -9.05 11.30
N SER A 130 -18.07 -9.59 12.25
CA SER A 130 -18.23 -9.30 13.68
C SER A 130 -17.56 -8.00 14.15
N GLN A 131 -16.67 -7.39 13.36
CA GLN A 131 -15.97 -6.15 13.75
C GLN A 131 -16.68 -4.86 13.32
N GLY A 132 -17.94 -4.93 12.85
CA GLY A 132 -18.71 -3.76 12.45
C GLY A 132 -18.32 -3.18 11.07
N GLY A 133 -17.79 -4.02 10.19
CA GLY A 133 -17.36 -3.65 8.84
C GLY A 133 -15.92 -3.12 8.74
N ILE A 134 -15.33 -3.20 7.55
CA ILE A 134 -13.95 -2.74 7.32
C ILE A 134 -13.94 -1.23 7.12
N ALA A 135 -13.32 -0.52 8.06
CA ALA A 135 -12.92 0.89 7.96
C ALA A 135 -13.99 1.83 7.34
N PRO A 136 -15.25 1.85 7.82
CA PRO A 136 -16.37 2.49 7.13
C PRO A 136 -16.17 3.98 6.84
N LEU A 137 -15.54 4.73 7.75
CA LEU A 137 -15.19 6.14 7.50
C LEU A 137 -14.20 6.28 6.34
N ASN A 138 -13.17 5.44 6.31
CA ASN A 138 -12.12 5.51 5.30
C ASN A 138 -12.65 5.08 3.94
N SER A 139 -13.57 4.09 3.92
CA SER A 139 -14.30 3.66 2.73
C SER A 139 -15.15 4.80 2.17
N GLU A 140 -15.89 5.54 3.00
CA GLU A 140 -16.70 6.67 2.54
C GLU A 140 -15.84 7.84 2.02
N LEU A 141 -14.74 8.16 2.73
CA LEU A 141 -13.77 9.14 2.24
C LEU A 141 -13.25 8.76 0.86
N MET A 142 -12.87 7.49 0.68
CA MET A 142 -12.34 7.02 -0.58
C MET A 142 -13.39 6.97 -1.69
N ARG A 143 -14.66 6.66 -1.37
CA ARG A 143 -15.78 6.77 -2.30
C ARG A 143 -15.92 8.20 -2.81
N ILE A 144 -15.86 9.22 -1.94
CA ILE A 144 -15.90 10.64 -2.34
C ILE A 144 -14.72 10.98 -3.26
N ILE A 145 -13.50 10.57 -2.89
CA ILE A 145 -12.29 10.82 -3.69
C ILE A 145 -12.41 10.21 -5.09
N LEU A 146 -12.87 8.96 -5.18
CA LEU A 146 -13.03 8.24 -6.45
C LEU A 146 -14.14 8.86 -7.31
N THR A 147 -15.32 9.11 -6.74
CA THR A 147 -16.46 9.68 -7.47
C THR A 147 -16.23 11.11 -7.94
N ARG A 148 -15.40 11.88 -7.23
CA ARG A 148 -14.97 13.22 -7.66
C ARG A 148 -13.76 13.21 -8.59
N GLY A 149 -13.22 12.04 -8.95
CA GLY A 149 -12.05 11.92 -9.84
C GLY A 149 -10.75 12.47 -9.25
N LEU A 150 -10.64 12.59 -7.91
CA LEU A 150 -9.49 13.21 -7.24
C LEU A 150 -8.28 12.27 -7.13
N LEU A 151 -8.48 10.96 -7.29
CA LEU A 151 -7.38 9.98 -7.21
C LEU A 151 -6.44 10.08 -8.41
N GLN A 152 -6.98 10.31 -9.60
CA GLN A 152 -6.27 10.33 -10.87
C GLN A 152 -5.20 11.41 -10.94
N PRO A 153 -5.48 12.70 -10.65
CA PRO A 153 -4.44 13.73 -10.63
C PRO A 153 -3.41 13.49 -9.52
N HIS A 154 -3.82 12.97 -8.36
CA HIS A 154 -2.89 12.60 -7.30
C HIS A 154 -1.93 11.47 -7.76
N LEU A 155 -2.47 10.42 -8.38
CA LEU A 155 -1.69 9.31 -8.91
C LEU A 155 -0.72 9.78 -10.01
N ALA A 156 -1.13 10.72 -10.86
CA ALA A 156 -0.25 11.31 -11.87
C ALA A 156 0.93 12.05 -11.22
N SER A 157 0.70 12.91 -10.22
CA SER A 157 1.78 13.57 -9.45
C SER A 157 2.73 12.54 -8.83
N VAL A 158 2.20 11.51 -8.16
CA VAL A 158 3.01 10.44 -7.56
C VAL A 158 3.87 9.72 -8.61
N LYS A 159 3.28 9.34 -9.76
CA LYS A 159 4.00 8.69 -10.86
C LYS A 159 5.12 9.56 -11.40
N SER A 160 4.86 10.85 -11.65
CA SER A 160 5.85 11.79 -12.16
C SER A 160 7.01 11.96 -11.17
N ALA A 161 6.71 12.12 -9.89
CA ALA A 161 7.73 12.26 -8.84
C ALA A 161 8.59 10.99 -8.68
N LEU A 162 7.99 9.80 -8.84
CA LEU A 162 8.73 8.53 -8.83
C LEU A 162 9.59 8.36 -10.08
N LYS A 163 9.07 8.74 -11.27
CA LYS A 163 9.78 8.63 -12.54
C LYS A 163 11.02 9.52 -12.56
N LEU A 164 10.88 10.79 -12.16
CA LEU A 164 11.99 11.73 -12.06
C LEU A 164 13.13 11.19 -11.20
N ARG A 165 12.80 10.62 -10.03
CA ARG A 165 13.80 10.03 -9.13
C ARG A 165 14.48 8.80 -9.72
N LEU A 166 13.70 7.93 -10.36
CA LEU A 166 14.26 6.78 -11.04
C LEU A 166 15.26 7.24 -12.12
N ASP A 167 14.88 8.20 -12.95
CA ASP A 167 15.72 8.68 -14.05
C ASP A 167 17.05 9.26 -13.54
N LEU A 168 17.01 10.06 -12.48
CA LEU A 168 18.22 10.59 -11.83
C LEU A 168 19.15 9.47 -11.32
N ILE A 169 18.59 8.42 -10.72
CA ILE A 169 19.40 7.28 -10.25
C ILE A 169 19.97 6.50 -11.43
N LEU A 170 19.16 6.22 -12.46
CA LEU A 170 19.58 5.47 -13.64
C LEU A 170 20.66 6.21 -14.43
N GLU A 171 20.58 7.53 -14.54
CA GLU A 171 21.62 8.36 -15.17
C GLU A 171 22.98 8.17 -14.48
N LYS A 172 23.01 8.20 -13.15
CA LYS A 172 24.25 7.98 -12.38
C LYS A 172 24.74 6.54 -12.48
N VAL A 173 23.84 5.57 -12.35
CA VAL A 173 24.17 4.14 -12.41
C VAL A 173 24.68 3.73 -13.79
N ALA A 174 24.20 4.35 -14.88
CA ALA A 174 24.66 4.07 -16.24
C ALA A 174 26.18 4.31 -16.43
N SER A 175 26.77 5.21 -15.64
CA SER A 175 28.21 5.49 -15.65
C SER A 175 29.05 4.53 -14.79
N CYS A 176 28.41 3.64 -14.01
CA CYS A 176 29.08 2.76 -13.07
C CYS A 176 29.25 1.33 -13.65
N PRO A 177 30.47 0.92 -14.05
CA PRO A 177 30.69 -0.37 -14.73
C PRO A 177 30.46 -1.60 -13.83
N ASN A 178 30.49 -1.42 -12.50
CA ASN A 178 30.28 -2.51 -11.54
C ASN A 178 28.83 -2.61 -11.04
N ILE A 179 27.88 -1.90 -11.67
CA ILE A 179 26.47 -1.95 -11.30
C ILE A 179 25.66 -2.26 -12.56
N THR A 180 24.69 -3.16 -12.42
CA THR A 180 23.72 -3.46 -13.48
C THR A 180 22.30 -3.35 -12.94
N VAL A 181 21.37 -3.01 -13.83
CA VAL A 181 19.94 -2.99 -13.54
C VAL A 181 19.30 -4.17 -14.29
N PRO A 182 19.29 -5.38 -13.71
CA PRO A 182 18.85 -6.57 -14.44
C PRO A 182 17.38 -6.50 -14.85
N TYR A 183 16.57 -5.76 -14.08
CA TYR A 183 15.14 -5.58 -14.34
C TYR A 183 14.83 -4.08 -14.39
N PRO A 184 14.85 -3.47 -15.59
CA PRO A 184 14.47 -2.07 -15.75
C PRO A 184 13.04 -1.81 -15.22
N PRO A 185 12.86 -0.95 -14.20
CA PRO A 185 11.55 -0.74 -13.62
C PRO A 185 10.59 -0.08 -14.61
N THR A 186 9.39 -0.62 -14.71
CA THR A 186 8.30 -0.03 -15.51
C THR A 186 7.38 0.86 -14.69
N GLY A 187 7.63 0.97 -13.38
CA GLY A 187 6.82 1.73 -12.44
C GLY A 187 7.17 1.44 -10.99
N GLY A 188 6.31 1.95 -10.10
CA GLY A 188 6.35 1.62 -8.68
C GLY A 188 7.46 2.30 -7.89
N TYR A 189 7.86 1.66 -6.79
CA TYR A 189 8.74 2.25 -5.78
C TYR A 189 10.13 1.63 -5.73
N PHE A 190 10.42 0.61 -6.54
CA PHE A 190 11.56 -0.27 -6.29
C PHE A 190 12.51 -0.31 -7.47
N LEU A 191 13.79 -0.23 -7.16
CA LEU A 191 14.89 -0.42 -8.08
C LEU A 191 15.83 -1.46 -7.49
N TRP A 192 16.16 -2.44 -8.30
CA TRP A 192 17.14 -3.45 -7.96
C TRP A 192 18.45 -3.18 -8.69
N LEU A 193 19.52 -3.01 -7.92
CA LEU A 193 20.88 -2.85 -8.45
C LEU A 193 21.67 -4.12 -8.17
N LYS A 194 22.04 -4.85 -9.23
CA LYS A 194 22.96 -5.97 -9.12
C LYS A 194 24.38 -5.42 -9.08
N LEU A 195 25.12 -5.77 -8.03
CA LEU A 195 26.50 -5.34 -7.88
C LEU A 195 27.46 -6.40 -8.42
N LEU A 196 28.40 -5.99 -9.26
CA LEU A 196 29.39 -6.87 -9.86
C LEU A 196 30.71 -6.75 -9.08
N ASN A 197 31.45 -7.86 -9.01
CA ASN A 197 32.81 -7.90 -8.47
C ASN A 197 32.93 -7.40 -7.01
N VAL A 198 31.89 -7.61 -6.20
CA VAL A 198 31.89 -7.21 -4.78
C VAL A 198 32.09 -8.42 -3.89
N ALA A 199 33.01 -8.30 -2.92
CA ALA A 199 33.23 -9.35 -1.93
C ALA A 199 32.10 -9.46 -0.90
N SER A 200 31.38 -8.36 -0.62
CA SER A 200 30.31 -8.34 0.38
C SER A 200 29.30 -7.21 0.15
N GLU A 201 28.03 -7.57 -0.07
CA GLU A 201 26.91 -6.61 -0.08
C GLU A 201 26.84 -5.82 1.22
N ALA A 202 26.96 -6.51 2.37
CA ALA A 202 26.85 -5.89 3.68
C ALA A 202 27.91 -4.81 3.91
N ALA A 203 29.13 -5.02 3.38
CA ALA A 203 30.19 -4.01 3.43
C ALA A 203 29.81 -2.78 2.60
N VAL A 204 29.25 -2.96 1.40
CA VAL A 204 28.78 -1.84 0.55
C VAL A 204 27.66 -1.08 1.23
N VAL A 205 26.65 -1.78 1.76
CA VAL A 205 25.54 -1.13 2.48
C VAL A 205 26.06 -0.34 3.68
N SER A 206 26.97 -0.91 4.47
CA SER A 206 27.55 -0.21 5.62
C SER A 206 28.39 1.00 5.23
N ALA A 207 29.15 0.90 4.13
CA ALA A 207 29.95 2.00 3.60
C ALA A 207 29.04 3.15 3.15
N LEU A 208 28.01 2.86 2.34
CA LEU A 208 27.04 3.86 1.88
C LEU A 208 26.36 4.59 3.04
N GLU A 209 25.93 3.88 4.07
CA GLU A 209 25.30 4.50 5.25
C GLU A 209 26.29 5.40 6.00
N LYS A 210 27.53 4.93 6.22
CA LYS A 210 28.52 5.65 7.03
C LYS A 210 29.11 6.86 6.32
N SER A 211 29.44 6.75 5.03
CA SER A 211 30.13 7.81 4.29
C SER A 211 29.17 8.82 3.66
N GLN A 212 27.99 8.37 3.23
CA GLN A 212 27.07 9.20 2.44
C GLN A 212 25.67 9.33 3.08
N GLY A 213 25.42 8.69 4.22
CA GLY A 213 24.09 8.71 4.86
C GLY A 213 23.02 7.94 4.08
N VAL A 214 23.43 7.19 3.05
CA VAL A 214 22.55 6.46 2.13
C VAL A 214 22.24 5.08 2.70
N VAL A 215 20.98 4.83 3.06
CA VAL A 215 20.54 3.50 3.49
C VAL A 215 19.88 2.77 2.32
N VAL A 216 20.38 1.57 2.06
CA VAL A 216 19.84 0.60 1.11
C VAL A 216 19.66 -0.74 1.81
N LEU A 217 18.85 -1.66 1.28
CA LEU A 217 18.76 -3.01 1.84
C LEU A 217 19.63 -3.97 1.04
N PRO A 218 20.43 -4.82 1.70
CA PRO A 218 21.18 -5.86 1.00
C PRO A 218 20.21 -6.92 0.48
N GLY A 219 20.53 -7.47 -0.67
CA GLY A 219 19.68 -8.43 -1.36
C GLY A 219 19.40 -9.70 -0.60
N SER A 220 20.42 -10.17 0.11
CA SER A 220 20.34 -11.24 1.10
C SER A 220 19.19 -11.07 2.13
N SER A 221 18.83 -9.85 2.51
CA SER A 221 17.70 -9.59 3.44
C SER A 221 16.31 -9.80 2.82
N CYS A 222 16.24 -9.92 1.49
CA CYS A 222 15.00 -10.14 0.74
C CYS A 222 14.84 -11.59 0.25
N CYS A 223 15.80 -12.46 0.58
CA CYS A 223 15.80 -13.87 0.19
C CYS A 223 15.23 -14.77 1.29
N GLN A 224 14.70 -15.93 0.91
CA GLN A 224 14.47 -17.00 1.87
C GLN A 224 15.83 -17.47 2.43
N PRO A 225 15.93 -17.87 3.70
CA PRO A 225 17.20 -18.26 4.31
C PRO A 225 17.96 -19.37 3.57
N SER A 226 17.24 -20.23 2.84
CA SER A 226 17.80 -21.33 2.03
C SER A 226 18.03 -20.98 0.56
N ALA A 227 17.63 -19.79 0.12
CA ALA A 227 17.82 -19.35 -1.26
C ALA A 227 19.22 -18.75 -1.46
N PRO A 228 19.83 -18.92 -2.65
CA PRO A 228 21.04 -18.18 -2.97
C PRO A 228 20.77 -16.67 -2.86
N PRO A 229 21.74 -15.88 -2.35
CA PRO A 229 21.56 -14.46 -2.18
C PRO A 229 21.30 -13.80 -3.54
N LEU A 230 20.43 -12.80 -3.55
CA LEU A 230 20.28 -11.93 -4.69
C LEU A 230 21.46 -10.93 -4.66
N ASP A 231 22.48 -11.16 -5.50
CA ASP A 231 23.74 -10.39 -5.56
C ASP A 231 23.54 -8.89 -5.84
N GLY A 232 23.13 -8.10 -4.84
CA GLY A 232 22.76 -6.72 -5.08
C GLY A 232 22.22 -5.95 -3.88
N VAL A 233 21.79 -4.72 -4.19
CA VAL A 233 21.13 -3.83 -3.25
C VAL A 233 19.78 -3.40 -3.78
N PHE A 234 18.84 -3.34 -2.84
CA PHE A 234 17.49 -2.87 -3.06
C PHE A 234 17.37 -1.41 -2.68
N ILE A 235 16.78 -0.63 -3.57
CA ILE A 235 16.49 0.78 -3.38
C ILE A 235 14.98 0.99 -3.44
N ARG A 236 14.45 1.63 -2.40
CA ARG A 236 13.06 2.08 -2.37
C ARG A 236 12.99 3.59 -2.58
N LEU A 237 12.40 4.00 -3.70
CA LEU A 237 12.08 5.37 -4.04
C LEU A 237 11.03 5.95 -3.09
N ASN A 238 11.06 7.27 -2.87
CA ASN A 238 10.01 7.99 -2.15
C ASN A 238 9.03 8.64 -3.14
N GLY A 239 7.74 8.61 -2.80
CA GLY A 239 6.66 9.15 -3.64
C GLY A 239 6.13 10.53 -3.22
N THR A 240 6.84 11.25 -2.35
CA THR A 240 6.47 12.63 -1.96
C THR A 240 6.94 13.62 -3.02
N ASP A 241 6.15 14.63 -3.35
CA ASP A 241 6.58 15.71 -4.25
C ASP A 241 7.75 16.49 -3.63
N SER A 242 8.82 16.69 -4.38
CA SER A 242 9.96 17.55 -4.01
C SER A 242 9.94 18.80 -4.88
N SER A 243 8.83 19.52 -4.89
CA SER A 243 8.67 20.75 -5.65
C SER A 243 9.33 21.99 -5.00
N ASP A 244 10.02 21.84 -3.86
CA ASP A 244 10.87 22.90 -3.32
C ASP A 244 12.23 22.88 -4.02
N ASN A 245 12.28 23.57 -5.15
CA ASN A 245 13.48 23.79 -5.98
C ASN A 245 14.37 24.94 -5.44
N SER A 246 14.37 25.20 -4.13
CA SER A 246 15.05 26.38 -3.54
C SER A 246 16.42 26.11 -2.91
N ASP A 247 16.85 24.87 -2.73
CA ASP A 247 18.16 24.57 -2.11
C ASP A 247 19.03 23.73 -3.05
N SER A 248 19.80 24.42 -3.90
CA SER A 248 20.69 23.87 -4.93
C SER A 248 21.91 23.09 -4.38
N HIS A 249 21.96 22.79 -3.09
CA HIS A 249 23.05 22.05 -2.45
C HIS A 249 22.60 20.84 -1.59
N GLU A 250 21.30 20.59 -1.41
CA GLU A 250 20.77 19.44 -0.64
C GLU A 250 20.14 18.32 -1.51
N SER A 251 20.21 18.43 -2.84
CA SER A 251 19.43 17.59 -3.76
C SER A 251 19.90 16.13 -3.86
N GLU A 252 21.19 15.83 -3.68
CA GLU A 252 21.74 14.48 -3.92
C GLU A 252 21.52 13.50 -2.75
N SER A 253 21.50 14.00 -1.51
CA SER A 253 21.33 13.18 -0.29
C SER A 253 19.87 12.80 0.00
N SER A 254 18.90 13.41 -0.71
CA SER A 254 17.47 13.12 -0.60
C SER A 254 16.99 11.92 -1.43
N ILE A 255 17.85 11.39 -2.30
CA ILE A 255 17.54 10.37 -3.31
C ILE A 255 17.49 8.96 -2.70
N PHE A 256 18.31 8.73 -1.67
CA PHE A 256 18.38 7.46 -0.97
C PHE A 256 18.01 7.64 0.49
N PHE A 257 17.48 6.57 1.08
CA PHE A 257 16.95 6.54 2.43
C PHE A 257 17.93 7.18 3.43
N ALA A 258 17.72 8.43 3.82
CA ALA A 258 18.41 9.04 4.95
C ALA A 258 17.77 8.50 6.24
N LYS A 259 18.62 7.97 7.11
CA LYS A 259 18.28 7.42 8.42
C LYS A 259 17.34 8.36 9.18
N GLY A 260 16.15 7.87 9.56
CA GLY A 260 15.59 8.06 10.90
C GLY A 260 15.34 9.48 11.44
N GLN A 261 15.55 10.56 10.68
CA GLN A 261 14.93 11.83 11.03
C GLN A 261 13.44 11.69 10.72
N LYS A 262 12.63 11.80 11.78
CA LYS A 262 11.17 11.78 11.67
C LYS A 262 10.77 12.69 10.52
N ILE A 263 9.95 12.17 9.61
CA ILE A 263 9.08 12.96 8.72
C ILE A 263 8.06 13.71 9.60
N ARG A 264 8.54 14.59 10.46
CA ARG A 264 7.78 15.48 11.33
C ARG A 264 8.27 16.92 11.24
N GLU A 265 9.42 17.17 10.59
CA GLU A 265 10.06 18.49 10.61
C GLU A 265 10.23 19.14 9.23
N HIS A 266 9.73 18.55 8.14
CA HIS A 266 9.74 19.21 6.81
C HIS A 266 8.62 20.27 6.64
N PRO A 267 8.95 21.49 6.15
CA PRO A 267 8.01 22.62 6.03
C PRO A 267 6.75 22.41 5.18
N PRO A 268 6.76 21.67 4.05
CA PRO A 268 5.56 21.52 3.22
C PRO A 268 4.46 20.67 3.89
N ASN A 269 4.86 19.74 4.77
CA ASN A 269 3.91 18.93 5.55
C ASN A 269 3.42 19.63 6.82
N LYS A 270 4.05 20.73 7.24
CA LYS A 270 3.51 21.58 8.31
C LYS A 270 2.20 22.20 7.87
N HIS A 271 1.98 22.61 6.62
CA HIS A 271 0.74 23.32 6.29
C HIS A 271 -0.50 22.44 6.32
N LEU A 272 -0.46 21.23 5.74
CA LEU A 272 -1.61 20.31 5.70
C LEU A 272 -1.81 19.56 7.04
N THR A 273 -0.71 19.15 7.69
CA THR A 273 -0.79 18.52 9.02
C THR A 273 -1.16 19.54 10.10
N LYS A 274 -0.73 20.81 10.02
CA LYS A 274 -1.22 21.89 10.90
C LYS A 274 -2.67 22.24 10.56
N LEU A 275 -3.11 22.21 9.30
CA LEU A 275 -4.52 22.36 8.94
C LEU A 275 -5.42 21.28 9.58
N ILE A 276 -4.94 20.03 9.59
CA ILE A 276 -5.71 18.87 10.06
C ILE A 276 -5.60 18.68 11.58
N THR A 277 -4.42 18.94 12.16
CA THR A 277 -4.13 18.63 13.57
C THR A 277 -4.36 19.85 14.48
N THR A 278 -4.08 21.08 13.99
CA THR A 278 -4.28 22.31 14.79
C THR A 278 -5.75 22.73 14.86
N ASN A 279 -6.58 22.40 13.86
CA ASN A 279 -8.01 22.74 13.88
C ASN A 279 -8.92 21.67 14.53
N ILE A 280 -8.41 20.49 14.86
CA ILE A 280 -9.24 19.44 15.49
C ILE A 280 -8.91 19.32 16.98
N ASP A 281 -7.63 19.26 17.37
CA ASP A 281 -7.27 18.99 18.77
C ASP A 281 -7.29 20.24 19.67
N ALA A 282 -6.90 21.42 19.16
CA ALA A 282 -7.01 22.68 19.90
C ALA A 282 -8.48 23.18 19.97
N TYR A 283 -9.28 22.88 18.95
CA TYR A 283 -10.67 23.33 18.81
C TYR A 283 -11.66 22.47 19.62
N TYR A 284 -11.37 21.19 19.84
CA TYR A 284 -12.22 20.31 20.69
C TYR A 284 -12.08 20.57 22.20
N GLN A 285 -10.91 21.07 22.62
CA GLN A 285 -10.55 21.30 24.02
C GLN A 285 -11.03 22.67 24.54
N ALA A 286 -11.21 23.67 23.66
CA ALA A 286 -11.47 25.06 24.06
C ALA A 286 -12.95 25.49 24.11
N ILE A 287 -13.89 24.69 23.62
CA ILE A 287 -15.23 25.18 23.28
C ILE A 287 -16.31 24.65 24.25
N GLY A 288 -17.08 25.57 24.83
CA GLY A 288 -18.19 25.31 25.75
C GLY A 288 -19.36 24.56 25.08
N ARG A 289 -20.25 23.96 25.88
CA ARG A 289 -21.35 23.09 25.37
C ARG A 289 -22.29 23.78 24.39
N HIS A 290 -22.43 25.11 24.45
CA HIS A 290 -23.32 25.89 23.58
C HIS A 290 -22.76 26.02 22.16
N GLU A 291 -21.48 26.37 21.98
CA GLU A 291 -20.85 26.53 20.66
C GLU A 291 -20.67 25.21 19.91
N LYS A 292 -20.60 24.07 20.63
CA LYS A 292 -20.64 22.72 20.04
C LYS A 292 -21.96 22.42 19.35
N ARG A 293 -23.06 23.02 19.80
CA ARG A 293 -24.39 22.85 19.21
C ARG A 293 -24.50 23.62 17.90
N ASP A 294 -24.02 24.87 17.88
CA ASP A 294 -24.03 25.73 16.68
C ASP A 294 -23.16 25.20 15.54
N ILE A 295 -22.09 24.46 15.84
CA ILE A 295 -21.24 23.83 14.81
C ILE A 295 -21.92 22.61 14.20
N ILE A 296 -22.54 21.76 15.01
CA ILE A 296 -23.28 20.58 14.51
C ILE A 296 -24.51 21.05 13.72
N GLU A 297 -25.16 22.13 14.16
CA GLU A 297 -26.26 22.78 13.42
C GLU A 297 -25.78 23.39 12.10
N ARG A 298 -24.63 24.09 12.07
CA ARG A 298 -24.04 24.59 10.81
C ARG A 298 -23.63 23.49 9.84
N ILE A 299 -23.07 22.38 10.32
CA ILE A 299 -22.74 21.22 9.47
C ILE A 299 -24.01 20.59 8.90
N TYR A 300 -25.07 20.48 9.70
CA TYR A 300 -26.36 19.99 9.22
C TYR A 300 -26.96 20.96 8.17
N ASP A 301 -26.91 22.27 8.42
CA ASP A 301 -27.50 23.29 7.55
C ASP A 301 -26.71 23.45 6.23
N ASP A 302 -25.37 23.34 6.26
CA ASP A 302 -24.51 23.37 5.06
C ASP A 302 -24.66 22.11 4.20
N LEU A 303 -24.79 20.94 4.83
CA LEU A 303 -25.11 19.71 4.11
C LEU A 303 -26.54 19.75 3.56
N SER A 304 -27.51 20.34 4.29
CA SER A 304 -28.88 20.46 3.80
C SER A 304 -29.00 21.48 2.65
N SER A 305 -28.27 22.61 2.70
CA SER A 305 -28.26 23.64 1.65
C SER A 305 -27.61 23.16 0.35
N GLN A 306 -26.69 22.19 0.45
CA GLN A 306 -26.09 21.49 -0.68
C GLN A 306 -26.93 20.29 -1.18
N GLY A 307 -28.17 20.15 -0.68
CA GLY A 307 -29.16 19.18 -1.17
C GLY A 307 -29.07 17.79 -0.54
N TYR A 308 -28.25 17.58 0.49
CA TYR A 308 -28.14 16.28 1.16
C TYR A 308 -29.32 16.06 2.12
N THR A 309 -30.02 14.94 1.95
CA THR A 309 -31.09 14.48 2.84
C THR A 309 -30.58 13.38 3.78
N PHE A 310 -30.87 13.51 5.08
CA PHE A 310 -30.42 12.56 6.08
C PHE A 310 -31.45 11.45 6.28
N HIS A 311 -31.03 10.20 6.10
CA HIS A 311 -31.90 9.02 6.23
C HIS A 311 -31.53 8.16 7.45
N ALA A 312 -32.53 7.52 8.06
CA ALA A 312 -32.28 6.48 9.05
C ALA A 312 -31.73 5.20 8.37
N PRO A 313 -30.75 4.51 8.97
CA PRO A 313 -30.35 3.18 8.51
C PRO A 313 -31.48 2.18 8.74
N MET A 314 -31.59 1.22 7.82
CA MET A 314 -32.56 0.12 7.84
C MET A 314 -32.50 -0.68 9.14
N ILE A 315 -33.65 -0.80 9.82
CA ILE A 315 -33.92 -1.85 10.81
C ILE A 315 -35.05 -2.68 10.19
N ALA A 316 -34.89 -4.00 10.15
CA ALA A 316 -35.83 -4.90 9.48
C ALA A 316 -37.30 -4.62 9.88
N ASN A 317 -38.20 -4.62 8.88
CA ASN A 317 -39.67 -4.47 8.95
C ASN A 317 -40.27 -3.05 9.17
N LYS A 318 -39.69 -1.97 8.63
CA LYS A 318 -40.36 -0.65 8.49
C LYS A 318 -40.16 -0.02 7.10
N PRO A 319 -41.07 0.87 6.61
CA PRO A 319 -41.10 1.37 5.23
C PRO A 319 -39.83 2.16 4.84
N PRO A 320 -39.56 2.35 3.52
CA PRO A 320 -38.28 2.84 3.04
C PRO A 320 -37.93 4.23 3.56
N TYR A 321 -36.65 4.40 3.91
CA TYR A 321 -35.95 5.63 4.30
C TYR A 321 -36.83 6.82 4.69
N GLN A 322 -37.27 6.87 5.94
CA GLN A 322 -37.81 8.12 6.48
C GLN A 322 -36.70 9.15 6.65
N VAL A 323 -36.92 10.35 6.09
CA VAL A 323 -36.14 11.54 6.41
C VAL A 323 -36.21 11.74 7.92
N VAL A 324 -35.07 11.65 8.59
CA VAL A 324 -35.04 11.80 10.04
C VAL A 324 -35.17 13.27 10.40
N SER A 325 -35.97 13.57 11.43
CA SER A 325 -36.09 14.96 11.89
C SER A 325 -34.73 15.50 12.33
N ARG A 326 -34.51 16.81 12.13
CA ARG A 326 -33.27 17.54 12.48
C ARG A 326 -32.72 17.13 13.85
N LYS A 327 -33.59 17.01 14.86
CA LYS A 327 -33.23 16.59 16.23
C LYS A 327 -32.59 15.19 16.30
N VAL A 328 -33.09 14.23 15.52
CA VAL A 328 -32.60 12.84 15.49
C VAL A 328 -31.24 12.75 14.77
N ALA A 329 -31.08 13.48 13.67
CA ALA A 329 -29.81 13.54 12.93
C ALA A 329 -28.68 14.12 13.79
N LEU A 330 -28.94 15.27 14.44
CA LEU A 330 -27.98 15.93 15.34
C LEU A 330 -27.57 15.02 16.52
N THR A 331 -28.50 14.24 17.08
CA THR A 331 -28.23 13.31 18.18
C THR A 331 -27.28 12.18 17.77
N LYS A 332 -27.44 11.63 16.56
CA LYS A 332 -26.57 10.55 16.05
C LYS A 332 -25.16 11.02 15.71
N ILE A 333 -25.03 12.23 15.16
CA ILE A 333 -23.72 12.87 14.91
C ILE A 333 -22.98 13.03 16.25
N ALA A 334 -23.67 13.49 17.29
CA ALA A 334 -23.08 13.66 18.62
C ALA A 334 -22.64 12.33 19.27
N GLN A 335 -23.38 11.23 19.07
CA GLN A 335 -23.05 9.91 19.64
C GLN A 335 -21.80 9.31 19.00
N SER A 336 -21.69 9.35 17.67
CA SER A 336 -20.51 8.85 16.92
C SER A 336 -19.21 9.53 17.34
N ILE A 337 -19.28 10.83 17.64
CA ILE A 337 -18.17 11.61 18.18
C ILE A 337 -17.78 11.13 19.59
N ARG A 338 -18.77 10.80 20.43
CA ARG A 338 -18.58 10.33 21.81
C ARG A 338 -17.92 8.96 21.86
N ASP A 339 -18.35 8.03 21.00
CA ASP A 339 -17.88 6.64 21.01
C ASP A 339 -16.39 6.53 20.68
N ARG A 340 -15.87 7.42 19.81
CA ARG A 340 -14.43 7.51 19.48
C ARG A 340 -13.56 7.92 20.68
N LYS A 341 -14.07 8.72 21.62
CA LYS A 341 -13.31 9.11 22.84
C LYS A 341 -13.12 7.94 23.81
N SER A 342 -14.02 6.96 23.83
CA SER A 342 -13.98 5.82 24.76
C SER A 342 -12.94 4.74 24.40
N LEU A 343 -12.51 4.67 23.13
CA LEU A 343 -11.58 3.66 22.63
C LEU A 343 -10.09 4.01 22.85
N ILE A 344 -9.75 5.30 22.84
CA ILE A 344 -8.36 5.79 22.89
C ILE A 344 -7.60 5.32 24.17
N PRO A 345 -8.19 5.36 25.37
CA PRO A 345 -7.52 4.86 26.59
C PRO A 345 -7.33 3.35 26.60
N LYS A 346 -8.27 2.59 26.02
CA LYS A 346 -8.22 1.12 25.95
C LYS A 346 -7.10 0.64 25.01
N ILE A 347 -6.90 1.33 23.89
CA ILE A 347 -5.82 1.05 22.94
C ILE A 347 -4.45 1.32 23.56
N ARG A 348 -4.28 2.44 24.28
CA ARG A 348 -3.03 2.79 24.99
C ARG A 348 -2.66 1.75 26.05
N ARG A 349 -3.61 1.29 26.87
CA ARG A 349 -3.37 0.25 27.89
C ARG A 349 -2.92 -1.09 27.29
N ARG A 350 -3.47 -1.46 26.13
CA ARG A 350 -3.13 -2.73 25.44
C ARG A 350 -1.71 -2.70 24.87
N GLN A 351 -1.30 -1.58 24.29
CA GLN A 351 0.05 -1.37 23.76
C GLN A 351 1.12 -1.35 24.87
N SER A 352 0.83 -0.73 26.02
CA SER A 352 1.76 -0.73 27.17
C SER A 352 1.98 -2.14 27.73
N ARG A 353 0.93 -2.98 27.81
CA ARG A 353 1.04 -4.37 28.26
C ARG A 353 1.86 -5.24 27.30
N GLN A 354 1.72 -5.04 25.99
CA GLN A 354 2.52 -5.74 24.98
C GLN A 354 4.00 -5.36 25.06
N LYS A 355 4.32 -4.07 25.23
CA LYS A 355 5.70 -3.61 25.41
C LYS A 355 6.34 -4.17 26.69
N PHE A 356 5.58 -4.25 27.79
CA PHE A 356 6.07 -4.81 29.05
C PHE A 356 6.39 -6.31 28.93
N LYS A 357 5.50 -7.09 28.30
CA LYS A 357 5.74 -8.52 28.05
C LYS A 357 6.96 -8.77 27.15
N LEU A 358 7.14 -7.95 26.12
CA LEU A 358 8.29 -8.04 25.22
C LEU A 358 9.61 -7.72 25.95
N SER A 359 9.59 -6.71 26.84
CA SER A 359 10.74 -6.33 27.67
C SER A 359 11.15 -7.44 28.66
N GLN A 360 10.19 -8.13 29.29
CA GLN A 360 10.51 -9.27 30.16
C GLN A 360 11.04 -10.47 29.38
N ALA A 361 10.50 -10.77 28.20
CA ALA A 361 10.99 -11.86 27.36
C ALA A 361 12.42 -11.63 26.84
N ILE A 362 12.81 -10.37 26.64
CA ILE A 362 14.17 -9.99 26.23
C ILE A 362 15.16 -10.08 27.41
N LYS A 363 14.72 -9.85 28.65
CA LYS A 363 15.58 -9.98 29.85
C LYS A 363 15.77 -11.41 30.34
N ALA A 364 14.94 -12.35 29.90
CA ALA A 364 14.99 -13.76 30.28
C ALA A 364 15.77 -14.64 29.29
N ARG A 365 16.32 -14.03 28.22
CA ARG A 365 17.31 -14.61 27.31
C ARG A 365 18.63 -13.90 27.54
#